data_AF-A0AAD1WAY7-F1
#
_entry.id   AF-A0AAD1WAY7-F1
#
_cell.length_a   1.000
_cell.length_b   1.000
_cell.length_c   1.000
_cell.angle_alpha   90.00
_cell.angle_beta   90.00
_cell.angle_gamma   90.00
#
_symmetry.space_group_name_H-M   'P 1'
#
loop_
_entity.id
_entity.type
_entity.pdbx_description
1 polymer ?
#
loop_
_entity_poly.entity_id
_entity_poly.type
_entity_poly.pdbx_seq_one_letter_code
_entity_poly.pdbx_strand_id
1 'polypeptide(L)'
;METKLASGYYDFSISVEGDSRYLASQVELNVTVSTEAGIENVDLSIVDEDQSMPPKTSRVEYNSKAKGSFTADSHHNFALSFQLTDVNTGLISHRKQKTRQDVVFVAEPDSKNIYRLELDPSERKSEFDSAIGTYKLIADLVIKFPEEDCPTLIQSKNLFNPKQDIPHLFREPEKRPPNVVSTTFTALVLWIKVSINISFRTFLPAPLSFTWDTQLCWA
;
A
#
# COMPACT_ATOMS: atom_id res chain seq x y z
N MET A 1 -52.61 -27.34 -5.27
CA MET A 1 -51.15 -27.55 -5.31
C MET A 1 -50.59 -26.47 -6.21
N GLU A 2 -50.01 -25.44 -5.61
CA GLU A 2 -49.41 -24.33 -6.36
C GLU A 2 -47.93 -24.66 -6.51
N THR A 3 -47.55 -25.20 -7.67
CA THR A 3 -46.16 -25.61 -7.94
C THR A 3 -45.35 -24.37 -8.27
N LYS A 4 -44.59 -23.88 -7.29
CA LYS A 4 -43.67 -22.76 -7.48
C LYS A 4 -42.56 -23.19 -8.45
N LEU A 5 -42.38 -22.42 -9.51
CA LEU A 5 -41.35 -22.66 -10.52
C LEU A 5 -39.96 -22.49 -9.91
N ALA A 6 -39.01 -23.30 -10.37
CA ALA A 6 -37.59 -23.15 -10.00
C ALA A 6 -37.05 -21.83 -10.56
N SER A 7 -35.95 -21.34 -10.00
CA SER A 7 -35.29 -20.16 -10.56
C SER A 7 -34.62 -20.51 -11.89
N GLY A 8 -34.59 -19.56 -12.82
CA GLY A 8 -33.97 -19.80 -14.11
C GLY A 8 -34.51 -18.93 -15.23
N TYR A 9 -33.97 -19.20 -16.41
CA TYR A 9 -34.41 -18.60 -17.66
C TYR A 9 -35.41 -19.53 -18.32
N TYR A 10 -36.61 -19.01 -18.58
CA TYR A 10 -37.68 -19.74 -19.23
C TYR A 10 -38.05 -19.01 -20.51
N ASP A 11 -37.95 -19.73 -21.63
CA ASP A 11 -38.36 -19.22 -22.93
C ASP A 11 -39.73 -19.83 -23.27
N PHE A 12 -40.75 -18.98 -23.33
CA PHE A 12 -42.09 -19.37 -23.72
C PHE A 12 -42.30 -19.03 -25.19
N SER A 13 -42.74 -20.00 -25.98
CA SER A 13 -43.22 -19.75 -27.34
C SER A 13 -44.70 -20.07 -27.41
N ILE A 14 -45.49 -19.07 -27.73
CA ILE A 14 -46.94 -19.20 -27.93
C ILE A 14 -47.18 -19.17 -29.43
N SER A 15 -47.62 -20.30 -29.99
CA SER A 15 -48.10 -20.39 -31.36
C SER A 15 -49.63 -20.52 -31.36
N VAL A 16 -50.28 -19.69 -32.18
CA VAL A 16 -51.74 -19.76 -32.39
C VAL A 16 -52.01 -20.29 -33.78
N GLU A 17 -52.59 -21.49 -33.84
CA GLU A 17 -52.97 -22.14 -35.09
C GLU A 17 -54.32 -21.57 -35.58
N GLY A 18 -54.33 -20.89 -36.73
CA GLY A 18 -55.50 -20.14 -37.23
C GLY A 18 -55.27 -19.41 -38.56
N ASP A 19 -56.18 -18.49 -38.89
CA ASP A 19 -56.21 -17.74 -40.16
C ASP A 19 -54.92 -16.91 -40.38
N SER A 20 -54.37 -16.93 -41.60
CA SER A 20 -53.06 -16.34 -41.95
C SER A 20 -53.01 -14.81 -41.89
N ARG A 21 -54.12 -14.17 -41.53
CA ARG A 21 -54.28 -12.73 -41.38
C ARG A 21 -53.84 -12.20 -40.00
N TYR A 22 -53.57 -13.07 -39.03
CA TYR A 22 -53.10 -12.65 -37.70
C TYR A 22 -51.59 -12.32 -37.72
N LEU A 23 -51.25 -11.07 -37.40
CA LEU A 23 -49.88 -10.55 -37.43
C LEU A 23 -48.99 -10.98 -36.24
N ALA A 24 -49.49 -11.86 -35.36
CA ALA A 24 -48.78 -12.35 -34.17
C ALA A 24 -49.04 -13.85 -33.96
N SER A 25 -48.86 -14.64 -35.03
CA SER A 25 -49.06 -16.10 -35.02
C SER A 25 -48.07 -16.84 -34.10
N GLN A 26 -46.88 -16.26 -33.86
CA GLN A 26 -45.87 -16.77 -32.94
C GLN A 26 -45.33 -15.62 -32.07
N VAL A 27 -45.37 -15.79 -30.76
CA VAL A 27 -44.82 -14.83 -29.78
C VAL A 27 -43.84 -15.57 -28.89
N GLU A 28 -42.61 -15.07 -28.83
CA GLU A 28 -41.58 -15.57 -27.92
C GLU A 28 -41.47 -14.62 -26.73
N LEU A 29 -41.46 -15.18 -25.52
CA LEU A 29 -41.47 -14.43 -24.27
C LEU A 29 -40.44 -15.03 -23.33
N ASN A 30 -39.40 -14.25 -23.04
CA ASN A 30 -38.32 -14.66 -22.16
C ASN A 30 -38.65 -14.18 -20.75
N VAL A 31 -38.85 -15.12 -19.83
CA VAL A 31 -39.17 -14.86 -18.42
C VAL A 31 -37.99 -15.29 -17.57
N THR A 32 -37.51 -14.37 -16.73
CA THR A 32 -36.52 -14.67 -15.70
C THR A 32 -37.23 -14.81 -14.37
N VAL A 33 -37.16 -16.00 -13.76
CA VAL A 33 -37.69 -16.25 -12.42
C VAL A 33 -36.52 -16.17 -11.44
N SER A 34 -36.57 -15.18 -10.55
CA SER A 34 -35.56 -14.97 -9.51
C SER A 34 -36.09 -15.41 -8.14
N THR A 35 -35.23 -16.06 -7.37
CA THR A 35 -35.47 -16.54 -6.00
C THR A 35 -34.59 -15.80 -5.01
N GLU A 36 -34.98 -15.87 -3.73
CA GLU A 36 -34.18 -15.32 -2.65
C GLU A 36 -33.01 -16.26 -2.32
N ALA A 37 -31.81 -15.72 -2.22
CA ALA A 37 -30.63 -16.46 -1.80
C ALA A 37 -30.39 -16.33 -0.30
N GLY A 38 -30.27 -17.47 0.36
CA GLY A 38 -29.66 -17.61 1.68
C GLY A 38 -28.15 -17.81 1.56
N ILE A 39 -27.42 -17.32 2.56
CA ILE A 39 -26.02 -17.65 2.74
C ILE A 39 -25.90 -18.40 4.07
N GLU A 40 -25.33 -19.59 4.01
CA GLU A 40 -25.13 -20.47 5.14
C GLU A 40 -23.66 -20.87 5.26
N ASN A 41 -23.27 -21.35 6.46
CA ASN A 41 -21.95 -21.92 6.71
C ASN A 41 -20.79 -21.01 6.24
N VAL A 42 -20.83 -19.72 6.61
CA VAL A 42 -19.73 -18.77 6.33
C VAL A 42 -18.61 -19.01 7.32
N ASP A 43 -17.52 -19.59 6.84
CA ASP A 43 -16.32 -19.88 7.60
C ASP A 43 -15.15 -19.04 7.09
N LEU A 44 -14.55 -18.26 8.00
CA LEU A 44 -13.34 -17.50 7.78
C LEU A 44 -12.17 -18.26 8.39
N SER A 45 -11.17 -18.62 7.59
CA SER A 45 -10.02 -19.40 8.03
C SER A 45 -8.71 -18.69 7.72
N ILE A 46 -7.76 -18.81 8.65
CA ILE A 46 -6.34 -18.53 8.41
C ILE A 46 -5.64 -19.87 8.30
N VAL A 47 -4.94 -20.08 7.20
CA VAL A 47 -4.22 -21.32 6.86
C VAL A 47 -2.74 -20.99 6.79
N ASP A 48 -1.92 -21.80 7.43
CA ASP A 48 -0.46 -21.67 7.35
C ASP A 48 0.03 -22.23 6.01
N GLU A 49 0.96 -21.55 5.35
CA GLU A 49 1.51 -21.92 4.03
C GLU A 49 2.14 -23.32 4.08
N ASP A 50 2.85 -23.63 5.16
CA ASP A 50 3.52 -24.92 5.35
C ASP A 50 2.61 -26.00 5.96
N GLN A 51 1.35 -25.67 6.25
CA GLN A 51 0.35 -26.52 6.88
C GLN A 51 0.81 -27.15 8.21
N SER A 52 1.81 -26.56 8.89
CA SER A 52 2.34 -27.07 10.15
C SER A 52 1.37 -26.89 11.31
N MET A 53 0.50 -25.88 11.23
CA MET A 53 -0.56 -25.60 12.19
C MET A 53 -1.95 -25.85 11.61
N PRO A 54 -2.89 -26.41 12.39
CA PRO A 54 -4.27 -26.58 11.93
C PRO A 54 -4.92 -25.21 11.68
N PRO A 55 -5.79 -25.09 10.65
CA PRO A 55 -6.41 -23.82 10.29
C PRO A 55 -7.21 -23.21 11.44
N LYS A 56 -7.04 -21.89 11.66
CA LYS A 56 -7.85 -21.15 12.62
C LYS A 56 -9.13 -20.68 11.95
N THR A 57 -10.22 -21.42 12.18
CA THR A 57 -11.53 -21.11 11.59
C THR A 57 -12.44 -20.35 12.56
N SER A 58 -13.09 -19.30 12.05
CA SER A 58 -14.13 -18.52 12.73
C SER A 58 -15.38 -18.50 11.88
N ARG A 59 -16.47 -19.05 12.42
CA ARG A 59 -17.77 -19.04 11.77
C ARG A 59 -18.50 -17.72 12.01
N VAL A 60 -19.17 -17.20 10.97
CA VAL A 60 -19.88 -15.92 10.99
C VAL A 60 -21.30 -16.11 10.48
N GLU A 61 -22.27 -15.41 11.07
CA GLU A 61 -23.65 -15.43 10.57
C GLU A 61 -23.85 -14.42 9.44
N TYR A 62 -24.78 -14.71 8.54
CA TYR A 62 -25.16 -13.79 7.49
C TYR A 62 -25.60 -12.43 8.07
N ASN A 63 -25.12 -11.34 7.46
CA ASN A 63 -25.35 -9.96 7.92
C ASN A 63 -24.75 -9.61 9.30
N SER A 64 -23.81 -10.43 9.80
CA SER A 64 -23.03 -10.13 11.01
C SER A 64 -21.56 -9.89 10.68
N LYS A 65 -20.89 -9.06 11.48
CA LYS A 65 -19.44 -8.85 11.35
C LYS A 65 -18.69 -9.87 12.20
N ALA A 66 -17.60 -10.40 11.66
CA ALA A 66 -16.73 -11.30 12.41
C ALA A 66 -16.12 -10.58 13.63
N LYS A 67 -15.89 -11.35 14.70
CA LYS A 67 -15.21 -10.83 15.89
C LYS A 67 -13.70 -10.89 15.69
N GLY A 68 -13.06 -9.73 15.58
CA GLY A 68 -11.61 -9.59 15.46
C GLY A 68 -11.12 -9.37 14.04
N SER A 69 -9.85 -8.97 13.92
CA SER A 69 -9.17 -8.79 12.64
C SER A 69 -8.42 -10.07 12.23
N PHE A 70 -8.45 -10.38 10.94
CA PHE A 70 -7.66 -11.47 10.35
C PHE A 70 -6.42 -10.87 9.70
N THR A 71 -5.28 -11.54 9.81
CA THR A 71 -4.03 -11.11 9.17
C THR A 71 -3.67 -12.14 8.12
N ALA A 72 -3.39 -11.67 6.90
CA ALA A 72 -2.82 -12.47 5.83
C ALA A 72 -1.43 -11.93 5.50
N ASP A 73 -0.42 -12.79 5.54
CA ASP A 73 0.96 -12.46 5.23
C ASP A 73 1.61 -13.61 4.44
N SER A 74 2.91 -13.55 4.17
CA SER A 74 3.60 -14.60 3.41
C SER A 74 3.48 -15.99 4.03
N HIS A 75 3.28 -16.10 5.34
CA HIS A 75 3.15 -17.38 6.02
C HIS A 75 1.69 -17.75 6.27
N HIS A 76 0.79 -16.77 6.36
CA HIS A 76 -0.62 -16.98 6.65
C HIS A 76 -1.51 -16.60 5.47
N ASN A 77 -2.06 -17.62 4.83
CA ASN A 77 -3.06 -17.47 3.79
C ASN A 77 -4.45 -17.29 4.39
N PHE A 78 -5.27 -16.47 3.74
CA PHE A 78 -6.66 -16.25 4.13
C PHE A 78 -7.58 -17.06 3.22
N ALA A 79 -8.47 -17.84 3.81
CA ALA A 79 -9.48 -18.59 3.07
C ALA A 79 -10.88 -18.32 3.61
N LEU A 80 -11.82 -18.04 2.71
CA LEU A 80 -13.23 -17.84 2.97
C LEU A 80 -14.00 -18.98 2.29
N SER A 81 -14.83 -19.67 3.05
CA SER A 81 -15.76 -20.67 2.53
C SER A 81 -17.18 -20.28 2.92
N PHE A 82 -18.11 -20.36 1.97
CA PHE A 82 -19.53 -20.16 2.26
C PHE A 82 -20.37 -21.07 1.37
N GLN A 83 -21.55 -21.41 1.86
CA GLN A 83 -22.54 -22.14 1.09
C GLN A 83 -23.66 -21.20 0.73
N LEU A 84 -24.08 -21.30 -0.52
CA LEU A 84 -25.15 -20.47 -1.00
C LEU A 84 -26.37 -21.37 -1.20
N THR A 85 -27.34 -21.20 -0.32
CA THR A 85 -28.59 -21.95 -0.34
C THR A 85 -29.63 -21.10 -1.03
N ASP A 86 -30.16 -21.58 -2.14
CA ASP A 86 -31.38 -20.98 -2.66
C ASP A 86 -32.54 -21.51 -1.81
N VAL A 87 -33.41 -20.61 -1.33
CA VAL A 87 -34.62 -21.01 -0.61
C VAL A 87 -35.49 -21.94 -1.48
N ASN A 88 -35.34 -21.93 -2.83
CA ASN A 88 -36.00 -22.82 -3.79
C ASN A 88 -35.20 -23.19 -5.08
N THR A 89 -33.88 -23.37 -5.03
CA THR A 89 -32.93 -23.83 -6.11
C THR A 89 -32.51 -22.86 -7.24
N GLY A 90 -31.20 -22.48 -7.24
CA GLY A 90 -30.45 -21.90 -8.36
C GLY A 90 -30.05 -20.40 -8.32
N LEU A 91 -29.06 -19.98 -7.50
CA LEU A 91 -28.59 -18.58 -7.60
C LEU A 91 -27.54 -18.38 -8.70
N ILE A 92 -27.77 -17.37 -9.54
CA ILE A 92 -26.73 -16.70 -10.34
C ILE A 92 -26.57 -15.28 -9.81
N SER A 93 -25.50 -15.02 -9.05
CA SER A 93 -25.17 -13.67 -8.59
C SER A 93 -24.17 -13.00 -9.53
N HIS A 94 -24.61 -12.03 -10.33
CA HIS A 94 -23.75 -11.08 -11.02
C HIS A 94 -24.18 -9.65 -10.67
N ARG A 95 -23.46 -8.98 -9.76
CA ARG A 95 -23.50 -7.52 -9.72
C ARG A 95 -22.19 -6.92 -9.21
N LYS A 96 -21.58 -6.09 -10.06
CA LYS A 96 -20.43 -5.25 -9.72
C LYS A 96 -20.94 -3.88 -9.27
N GLN A 97 -20.48 -3.41 -8.11
CA GLN A 97 -20.54 -2.01 -7.72
C GLN A 97 -19.13 -1.43 -7.94
N LYS A 98 -19.05 -0.27 -8.62
CA LYS A 98 -17.77 0.39 -8.87
C LYS A 98 -17.44 1.30 -7.69
N THR A 99 -16.45 0.91 -6.88
CA THR A 99 -15.74 1.85 -6.00
C THR A 99 -14.28 1.95 -6.41
N ARG A 100 -13.65 3.08 -6.11
CA ARG A 100 -12.41 3.56 -6.75
C ARG A 100 -11.14 2.75 -6.44
N GLN A 101 -11.22 1.66 -5.67
CA GLN A 101 -10.09 0.75 -5.41
C GLN A 101 -10.58 -0.63 -4.89
N ASP A 102 -11.65 -1.17 -5.49
CA ASP A 102 -12.18 -2.48 -5.07
C ASP A 102 -11.52 -3.61 -5.89
N VAL A 103 -10.84 -4.54 -5.21
CA VAL A 103 -10.38 -5.79 -5.81
C VAL A 103 -11.55 -6.79 -5.74
N VAL A 104 -12.04 -7.21 -6.91
CA VAL A 104 -13.22 -8.08 -7.02
C VAL A 104 -12.76 -9.48 -7.37
N PHE A 105 -12.95 -10.42 -6.43
CA PHE A 105 -12.71 -11.83 -6.65
C PHE A 105 -14.00 -12.56 -7.04
N VAL A 106 -13.87 -13.51 -7.96
CA VAL A 106 -14.94 -14.45 -8.29
C VAL A 106 -14.70 -15.72 -7.48
N ALA A 107 -15.71 -16.15 -6.72
CA ALA A 107 -15.65 -17.43 -6.01
C ALA A 107 -16.18 -18.53 -6.93
N GLU A 108 -15.44 -19.64 -7.01
CA GLU A 108 -15.83 -20.81 -7.80
C GLU A 108 -16.57 -21.82 -6.90
N PRO A 109 -17.71 -22.39 -7.37
CA PRO A 109 -18.40 -23.44 -6.64
C PRO A 109 -17.69 -24.79 -6.82
N ASP A 110 -17.49 -25.49 -5.70
CA ASP A 110 -17.08 -26.90 -5.71
C ASP A 110 -18.26 -27.81 -6.09
N SER A 111 -17.97 -29.10 -6.32
CA SER A 111 -18.92 -30.21 -6.49
C SER A 111 -20.04 -30.31 -5.45
N LYS A 112 -19.87 -29.67 -4.28
CA LYS A 112 -20.85 -29.62 -3.18
C LYS A 112 -21.58 -28.27 -3.06
N ASN A 113 -21.47 -27.37 -4.04
CA ASN A 113 -21.98 -25.99 -3.99
C ASN A 113 -21.38 -25.16 -2.83
N ILE A 114 -20.16 -25.50 -2.42
CA ILE A 114 -19.39 -24.71 -1.47
C ILE A 114 -18.56 -23.75 -2.30
N TYR A 115 -18.76 -22.46 -2.08
CA TYR A 115 -17.96 -21.41 -2.70
C TYR A 115 -16.74 -21.19 -1.85
N ARG A 116 -15.55 -21.33 -2.46
CA ARG A 116 -14.28 -21.11 -1.77
C ARG A 116 -13.53 -19.96 -2.43
N LEU A 117 -13.05 -19.05 -1.61
CA LEU A 117 -12.13 -17.99 -1.98
C LEU A 117 -10.87 -18.15 -1.14
N GLU A 118 -9.77 -18.44 -1.80
CA GLU A 118 -8.44 -18.45 -1.19
C GLU A 118 -7.69 -17.20 -1.64
N LEU A 119 -7.02 -16.57 -0.69
CA LEU A 119 -6.25 -15.35 -0.88
C LEU A 119 -4.84 -15.59 -0.35
N ASP A 120 -3.93 -15.75 -1.30
CA ASP A 120 -2.50 -15.82 -1.07
C ASP A 120 -1.87 -14.44 -1.35
N PRO A 121 -1.26 -13.78 -0.34
CA PRO A 121 -0.60 -12.49 -0.53
C PRO A 121 0.61 -12.54 -1.47
N SER A 122 1.32 -13.66 -1.54
CA SER A 122 2.50 -13.83 -2.38
C SER A 122 2.12 -13.95 -3.85
N GLU A 123 1.10 -14.74 -4.18
CA GLU A 123 0.63 -14.92 -5.56
C GLU A 123 -0.13 -13.70 -6.09
N ARG A 124 -0.96 -13.08 -5.26
CA ARG A 124 -1.88 -12.01 -5.69
C ARG A 124 -1.37 -10.60 -5.44
N LYS A 125 -0.08 -10.44 -5.11
CA LYS A 125 0.57 -9.14 -4.86
C LYS A 125 0.31 -8.09 -5.96
N SER A 126 0.25 -8.52 -7.22
CA SER A 126 0.00 -7.65 -8.37
C SER A 126 -1.44 -7.11 -8.43
N GLU A 127 -2.43 -7.87 -7.96
CA GLU A 127 -3.84 -7.45 -7.94
C GLU A 127 -4.10 -6.35 -6.91
N PHE A 128 -3.24 -6.24 -5.90
CA PHE A 128 -3.27 -5.20 -4.88
C PHE A 128 -2.29 -4.06 -5.16
N ASP A 129 -1.61 -4.01 -6.31
CA ASP A 129 -0.53 -3.04 -6.58
C ASP A 129 0.55 -3.00 -5.47
N SER A 130 0.81 -4.14 -4.80
CA SER A 130 1.65 -4.22 -3.58
C SER A 130 1.20 -3.32 -2.41
N ALA A 131 -0.06 -2.87 -2.42
CA ALA A 131 -0.62 -1.99 -1.40
C ALA A 131 -0.92 -2.74 -0.10
N ILE A 132 -0.10 -2.47 0.92
CA ILE A 132 -0.32 -2.94 2.29
C ILE A 132 -1.45 -2.13 2.92
N GLY A 133 -2.42 -2.80 3.54
CA GLY A 133 -3.56 -2.09 4.12
C GLY A 133 -4.59 -3.00 4.79
N THR A 134 -5.56 -2.35 5.43
CA THR A 134 -6.74 -3.00 6.00
C THR A 134 -7.87 -2.97 4.99
N TYR A 135 -8.27 -4.14 4.52
CA TYR A 135 -9.38 -4.34 3.60
C TYR A 135 -10.63 -4.71 4.40
N LYS A 136 -11.75 -4.04 4.08
CA LYS A 136 -13.04 -4.30 4.72
C LYS A 136 -13.82 -5.30 3.89
N LEU A 137 -13.95 -6.51 4.43
CA LEU A 137 -14.84 -7.54 3.92
C LEU A 137 -15.97 -7.75 4.96
N ILE A 138 -16.48 -8.97 5.08
CA ILE A 138 -17.34 -9.43 6.20
C ILE A 138 -16.59 -9.32 7.55
N ALA A 139 -15.26 -9.19 7.49
CA ALA A 139 -14.34 -8.91 8.59
C ALA A 139 -13.29 -7.87 8.18
N ASP A 140 -12.58 -7.33 9.16
CA ASP A 140 -11.39 -6.52 8.92
C ASP A 140 -10.20 -7.46 8.59
N LEU A 141 -9.72 -7.42 7.35
CA LEU A 141 -8.59 -8.21 6.87
C LEU A 141 -7.36 -7.31 6.69
N VAL A 142 -6.28 -7.64 7.37
CA VAL A 142 -5.00 -6.93 7.27
C VAL A 142 -4.08 -7.75 6.35
N ILE A 143 -3.78 -7.22 5.17
CA ILE A 143 -2.86 -7.87 4.21
C ILE A 143 -1.48 -7.26 4.37
N LYS A 144 -0.46 -8.11 4.51
CA LYS A 144 0.96 -7.74 4.56
C LYS A 144 1.71 -8.45 3.45
N PHE A 145 2.52 -7.72 2.71
CA PHE A 145 3.41 -8.28 1.69
C PHE A 145 4.84 -8.32 2.22
N PRO A 146 5.67 -9.28 1.78
CA PRO A 146 7.09 -9.31 2.14
C PRO A 146 7.78 -8.06 1.57
N GLU A 147 8.47 -7.34 2.46
CA GLU A 147 9.22 -6.11 2.18
C GLU A 147 10.43 -6.43 1.28
N GLU A 148 10.24 -6.45 -0.03
CA GLU A 148 11.37 -6.32 -0.97
C GLU A 148 11.40 -4.99 -1.72
N ASP A 149 10.42 -4.10 -1.55
CA ASP A 149 10.58 -2.70 -1.94
C ASP A 149 9.59 -1.84 -1.15
N CYS A 150 10.12 -0.77 -0.56
CA CYS A 150 9.51 0.37 0.14
C CYS A 150 7.96 0.35 0.31
N PRO A 151 7.43 0.65 1.52
CA PRO A 151 5.98 0.76 1.72
C PRO A 151 5.43 1.87 0.84
N THR A 152 4.83 1.50 -0.29
CA THR A 152 3.92 2.40 -0.99
C THR A 152 2.63 2.37 -0.18
N LEU A 153 2.66 3.10 0.94
CA LEU A 153 1.46 3.48 1.67
C LEU A 153 0.46 3.95 0.61
N ILE A 154 -0.79 3.48 0.69
CA ILE A 154 -1.89 3.84 -0.20
C ILE A 154 -2.08 5.37 -0.15
N GLN A 155 -1.21 6.10 -0.81
CA GLN A 155 -1.40 7.47 -1.15
C GLN A 155 -2.22 7.36 -2.41
N SER A 156 -3.54 7.50 -2.25
CA SER A 156 -4.40 7.88 -3.37
C SER A 156 -3.62 8.90 -4.17
N LYS A 157 -3.20 8.54 -5.38
CA LYS A 157 -2.37 9.40 -6.23
C LYS A 157 -3.27 10.53 -6.72
N ASN A 158 -3.64 11.41 -5.79
CA ASN A 158 -4.37 12.63 -6.04
C ASN A 158 -3.38 13.52 -6.76
N LEU A 159 -3.42 13.48 -8.08
CA LEU A 159 -2.61 14.29 -9.00
C LEU A 159 -2.76 15.80 -8.73
N PHE A 160 -3.77 16.18 -7.94
CA PHE A 160 -4.15 17.56 -7.64
C PHE A 160 -3.82 18.01 -6.20
N ASN A 161 -3.11 17.20 -5.41
CA ASN A 161 -2.62 17.67 -4.12
C ASN A 161 -1.31 18.45 -4.33
N PRO A 162 -1.12 19.56 -3.60
CA PRO A 162 0.17 20.26 -3.62
C PRO A 162 1.26 19.29 -3.18
N LYS A 163 2.35 19.23 -3.96
CA LYS A 163 3.50 18.39 -3.64
C LYS A 163 4.07 18.82 -2.29
N GLN A 164 4.57 17.86 -1.51
CA GLN A 164 5.20 18.17 -0.23
C GLN A 164 6.41 19.08 -0.45
N ASP A 165 6.51 20.15 0.34
CA ASP A 165 7.68 21.02 0.33
C ASP A 165 8.89 20.26 0.84
N ILE A 166 9.94 20.18 0.01
CA ILE A 166 11.20 19.53 0.37
C ILE A 166 12.10 20.59 1.01
N PRO A 167 12.35 20.55 2.33
CA PRO A 167 13.34 21.42 2.93
C PRO A 167 14.73 20.96 2.45
N HIS A 168 15.51 21.87 1.90
CA HIS A 168 16.93 21.59 1.71
C HIS A 168 17.57 21.52 3.09
N LEU A 169 18.17 20.38 3.44
CA LEU A 169 19.00 20.29 4.63
C LEU A 169 20.37 20.84 4.27
N PHE A 170 20.66 22.07 4.66
CA PHE A 170 22.02 22.58 4.56
C PHE A 170 22.94 21.75 5.45
N ARG A 171 24.17 21.54 4.99
CA ARG A 171 25.22 20.97 5.82
C ARG A 171 25.46 21.89 7.01
N GLU A 172 25.49 21.33 8.20
CA GLU A 172 25.87 22.10 9.39
C GLU A 172 27.28 22.67 9.19
N PRO A 173 27.50 23.96 9.50
CA PRO A 173 28.82 24.55 9.39
C PRO A 173 29.78 23.86 10.35
N GLU A 174 30.96 23.50 9.87
CA GLU A 174 31.99 22.87 10.69
C GLU A 174 32.32 23.75 11.91
N LYS A 175 32.45 23.11 13.08
CA LYS A 175 32.76 23.81 14.32
C LYS A 175 34.17 24.38 14.25
N ARG A 176 34.26 25.72 14.23
CA ARG A 176 35.55 26.42 14.26
C ARG A 176 36.26 26.20 15.61
N PRO A 177 37.60 26.09 15.63
CA PRO A 177 38.34 26.01 16.88
C PRO A 177 38.16 27.30 17.70
N PRO A 178 38.26 27.25 19.03
CA PRO A 178 38.14 28.44 19.88
C PRO A 178 39.18 29.50 19.53
N ASN A 179 38.75 30.76 19.44
CA ASN A 179 39.63 31.90 19.09
C ASN A 179 40.86 31.99 19.99
N VAL A 180 40.73 31.62 21.28
CA VAL A 180 41.84 31.63 22.25
C VAL A 180 42.99 30.73 21.79
N VAL A 181 42.69 29.55 21.22
CA VAL A 181 43.70 28.62 20.71
C VAL A 181 44.39 29.23 19.49
N SER A 182 43.64 29.84 18.57
CA SER A 182 44.23 30.49 17.40
C SER A 182 45.15 31.66 17.78
N THR A 183 44.70 32.55 18.66
CA THR A 183 45.46 33.74 19.06
C THR A 183 46.74 33.40 19.83
N THR A 184 46.67 32.40 20.72
CA THR A 184 47.85 31.93 21.46
C THR A 184 48.89 31.30 20.54
N PHE A 185 48.47 30.48 19.57
CA PHE A 185 49.37 29.95 18.55
C PHE A 185 50.00 31.06 17.69
N THR A 186 49.22 32.04 17.24
CA THR A 186 49.75 33.17 16.46
C THR A 186 50.75 34.00 17.27
N ALA A 187 50.46 34.28 18.54
CA ALA A 187 51.37 35.01 19.43
C ALA A 187 52.66 34.23 19.68
N LEU A 188 52.60 32.91 19.86
CA LEU A 188 53.77 32.04 20.03
C LEU A 188 54.68 32.09 18.80
N VAL A 189 54.11 31.98 17.59
CA VAL A 189 54.88 32.05 16.33
C VAL A 189 55.51 33.43 16.15
N LEU A 190 54.77 34.51 16.45
CA LEU A 190 55.31 35.87 16.43
C LEU A 190 56.42 36.06 17.47
N TRP A 191 56.27 35.51 18.68
CA TRP A 191 57.28 35.58 19.73
C TRP A 191 58.57 34.90 19.31
N ILE A 192 58.50 33.73 18.68
CA ILE A 192 59.66 33.03 18.13
C ILE A 192 60.33 33.89 17.05
N LYS A 193 59.55 34.46 16.11
CA LYS A 193 60.08 35.31 15.02
C LYS A 193 60.73 36.60 15.53
N VAL A 194 60.16 37.23 16.57
CA VAL A 194 60.72 38.41 17.23
C VAL A 194 61.97 38.03 18.03
N SER A 195 61.94 36.92 18.76
CA SER A 195 63.08 36.44 19.57
C SER A 195 64.29 36.07 18.71
N ILE A 196 64.08 35.46 17.53
CA ILE A 196 65.15 35.17 16.56
C ILE A 196 65.76 36.48 16.02
N ASN A 197 64.93 37.48 15.68
CA ASN A 197 65.41 38.78 15.18
C ASN A 197 66.18 39.59 16.24
N ILE A 198 65.76 39.55 17.51
CA ILE A 198 66.46 40.23 18.61
C ILE A 198 67.80 39.55 18.90
N SER A 199 67.82 38.21 18.94
CA SER A 199 69.05 37.44 19.22
C SER A 199 70.14 37.66 18.17
N PHE A 200 69.76 37.84 16.89
CA PHE A 200 70.70 38.16 15.80
C PHE A 200 71.26 39.59 15.90
N ARG A 201 70.52 40.55 16.50
CA ARG A 201 70.97 41.93 16.68
C ARG A 201 71.86 42.15 17.92
N THR A 202 71.76 41.31 18.95
CA THR A 202 72.56 41.44 20.19
C THR A 202 73.97 40.84 20.12
N PHE A 203 74.36 40.16 19.05
CA PHE A 203 75.72 39.62 18.87
C PHE A 203 76.67 40.54 18.08
N LEU A 204 76.32 41.83 17.94
CA LEU A 204 77.19 42.85 17.32
C LEU A 204 77.36 44.03 18.28
N PRO A 205 78.57 44.26 18.83
CA PRO A 205 78.85 45.47 19.59
C PRO A 205 79.11 46.66 18.64
N ALA A 206 78.10 47.53 18.50
CA ALA A 206 78.16 49.01 18.42
C ALA A 206 79.10 49.69 17.34
N PRO A 207 78.99 51.02 17.09
CA PRO A 207 78.33 51.51 15.88
C PRO A 207 79.10 52.65 15.15
N LEU A 208 78.45 53.28 14.15
CA LEU A 208 78.74 54.60 13.54
C LEU A 208 79.60 54.63 12.25
N SER A 209 78.94 54.26 11.15
CA SER A 209 78.90 54.98 9.85
C SER A 209 78.01 54.09 8.98
N PHE A 210 76.72 54.35 8.80
CA PHE A 210 76.24 55.37 7.88
C PHE A 210 74.72 55.41 8.07
N THR A 211 74.17 56.55 8.44
CA THR A 211 72.75 56.82 8.31
C THR A 211 72.58 58.07 7.47
N TRP A 212 71.57 58.02 6.61
CA TRP A 212 70.97 59.09 5.81
C TRP A 212 71.64 59.38 4.47
N ASP A 213 71.03 58.85 3.41
CA ASP A 213 70.51 59.77 2.40
C ASP A 213 69.07 59.37 2.05
N THR A 214 68.12 60.05 2.69
CA THR A 214 66.76 60.17 2.18
C THR A 214 66.75 61.31 1.17
N GLN A 215 66.69 60.99 -0.12
CA GLN A 215 65.99 61.86 -1.05
C GLN A 215 64.53 61.43 -1.15
N LEU A 216 63.70 62.17 -0.43
CA LEU A 216 62.35 62.51 -0.86
C LEU A 216 62.46 63.20 -2.23
N CYS A 217 61.89 62.58 -3.26
CA CYS A 217 61.29 63.30 -4.38
C CYS A 217 59.77 63.19 -4.22
N TRP A 218 59.12 64.30 -3.87
CA TRP A 218 57.70 64.52 -4.11
C TRP A 218 57.54 65.07 -5.53
N ALA A 219 56.74 64.39 -6.35
CA ALA A 219 55.79 64.94 -7.32
C ALA A 219 54.85 63.81 -7.75
#